data_AF-A0A0Q4XTU2-F1
#
_entry.id   AF-A0A0Q4XTU2-F1
#
_cell.length_a   1.000
_cell.length_b   1.000
_cell.length_c   1.000
_cell.angle_alpha   90.00
_cell.angle_beta   90.00
_cell.angle_gamma   90.00
#
_symmetry.space_group_name_H-M   'P 1'
#
loop_
_entity.id
_entity.type
_entity.pdbx_description
1 polymer ?
#
loop_
_entity_poly.entity_id
_entity_poly.type
_entity_poly.pdbx_seq_one_letter_code
_entity_poly.pdbx_strand_id
1 'polypeptide(L)' 'MSNRSSYDACIAARLPKEMPQLISTAASNAFISPSAYIRQAIAEKLKRDGYSLTSTSPVAAQMAA' A
#
# COMPACT_ATOMS: atom_id res chain seq x y z
N MET A 1 4.33 -14.85 17.23
CA MET A 1 4.28 -14.94 15.76
C MET A 1 3.14 -14.07 15.31
N SER A 2 3.34 -12.75 15.25
CA SER A 2 2.25 -11.84 15.61
C SER A 2 2.07 -10.68 14.64
N ASN A 3 0.80 -10.45 14.30
CA ASN A 3 0.18 -9.29 13.66
C ASN A 3 0.39 -9.04 12.17
N ARG A 4 1.55 -9.35 11.56
CA ARG A 4 1.73 -9.10 10.12
C ARG A 4 0.80 -9.97 9.26
N SER A 5 0.76 -11.27 9.56
CA SER A 5 -0.06 -12.24 8.82
C SER A 5 -1.57 -12.02 8.99
N SER A 6 -2.03 -11.64 10.18
CA SER A 6 -3.44 -11.33 10.43
C SER A 6 -3.88 -10.00 9.81
N TYR A 7 -2.99 -8.99 9.78
CA TYR A 7 -3.23 -7.74 9.07
C TYR A 7 -3.34 -7.97 7.56
N ASP A 8 -2.40 -8.71 6.97
CA ASP A 8 -2.41 -9.06 5.55
C ASP A 8 -3.65 -9.88 5.18
N ALA A 9 -4.07 -10.83 6.03
CA ALA A 9 -5.29 -11.62 5.84
C ALA A 9 -6.57 -10.75 5.91
N CYS A 10 -6.64 -9.80 6.84
CA CYS A 10 -7.77 -8.87 6.95
C CYS A 10 -7.86 -7.92 5.75
N ILE A 11 -6.71 -7.44 5.24
CA ILE A 11 -6.66 -6.62 4.03
C ILE A 11 -7.12 -7.45 2.83
N ALA A 12 -6.60 -8.67 2.67
CA ALA A 12 -6.99 -9.57 1.58
C ALA A 12 -8.49 -9.90 1.61
N ALA A 13 -9.07 -10.12 2.80
CA ALA A 13 -10.50 -10.40 2.97
C ALA A 13 -11.42 -9.20 2.64
N ARG A 14 -10.88 -7.97 2.69
CA ARG A 14 -11.61 -6.73 2.41
C ARG A 14 -11.48 -6.27 0.96
N LEU A 15 -10.58 -6.87 0.19
CA LEU A 15 -10.46 -6.59 -1.22
C LEU A 15 -11.59 -7.30 -1.99
N PRO A 16 -12.18 -6.67 -3.02
CA PRO A 16 -13.05 -7.36 -3.95
C PRO A 16 -12.38 -8.63 -4.50
N LYS A 17 -13.13 -9.72 -4.66
CA LYS A 17 -12.60 -11.06 -4.99
C LYS A 17 -11.65 -11.08 -6.20
N GLU A 18 -11.91 -10.23 -7.19
CA GLU A 18 -11.14 -10.16 -8.44
C GLU A 18 -9.86 -9.31 -8.31
N MET A 19 -9.75 -8.45 -7.30
CA MET A 19 -8.64 -7.49 -7.18
C MET A 19 -7.26 -8.15 -7.03
N PRO A 20 -7.07 -9.21 -6.25
CA PRO A 20 -5.77 -9.89 -6.17
C PRO A 20 -5.28 -10.42 -7.52
N GLN A 21 -6.19 -10.92 -8.36
CA GLN A 21 -5.86 -11.39 -9.71
C GLN A 21 -5.48 -10.22 -10.61
N LEU A 22 -6.27 -9.14 -10.62
CA LEU A 22 -5.98 -7.93 -11.39
C LEU A 22 -4.62 -7.33 -11.02
N ILE A 23 -4.32 -7.24 -9.73
CA ILE A 23 -3.02 -6.75 -9.23
C ILE A 23 -1.90 -7.67 -9.70
N SER A 24 -2.08 -8.99 -9.62
CA SER A 24 -1.06 -9.95 -10.06
C SER A 24 -0.78 -9.82 -11.55
N THR A 25 -1.82 -9.75 -12.39
CA THR A 25 -1.69 -9.56 -13.84
C THR A 25 -1.00 -8.24 -14.18
N ALA A 26 -1.41 -7.13 -13.53
CA ALA A 26 -0.81 -5.82 -13.77
C ALA A 26 0.67 -5.77 -13.34
N ALA A 27 1.00 -6.38 -12.20
CA ALA A 27 2.38 -6.48 -11.72
C ALA A 27 3.25 -7.34 -12.64
N SER A 28 2.72 -8.46 -13.15
CA SER A 28 3.41 -9.31 -14.14
C SER A 28 3.71 -8.54 -15.43
N ASN A 29 2.74 -7.78 -15.95
CA ASN A 29 2.93 -6.96 -17.16
C ASN A 29 3.97 -5.85 -16.96
N ALA A 30 4.12 -5.35 -15.73
CA ALA A 30 5.11 -4.35 -15.35
C ALA A 30 6.45 -4.95 -14.90
N PHE A 31 6.62 -6.27 -14.94
CA PHE A 31 7.83 -6.99 -14.49
C PHE A 31 8.26 -6.65 -13.05
N ILE A 32 7.29 -6.42 -12.15
CA ILE A 32 7.55 -6.12 -10.74
C ILE A 32 6.72 -7.03 -9.82
N SER A 33 7.09 -7.06 -8.53
CA SER A 33 6.28 -7.82 -7.56
C SER A 33 4.92 -7.15 -7.30
N PRO A 34 3.85 -7.91 -7.02
CA PRO A 34 2.53 -7.37 -6.69
C PRO A 34 2.56 -6.31 -5.58
N SER A 35 3.39 -6.52 -4.55
CA SER A 35 3.54 -5.55 -3.46
C SER A 35 4.19 -4.24 -3.90
N ALA A 36 5.15 -4.29 -4.84
CA ALA A 36 5.79 -3.10 -5.38
C ALA A 36 4.82 -2.33 -6.27
N TYR A 37 4.03 -3.04 -7.08
CA TYR A 37 2.97 -2.46 -7.91
C TYR A 37 1.96 -1.68 -7.07
N ILE A 38 1.43 -2.28 -5.99
CA ILE A 38 0.49 -1.60 -5.09
C ILE A 38 1.10 -0.32 -4.50
N ARG A 39 2.34 -0.37 -4.01
CA ARG A 39 3.02 0.80 -3.44
C ARG A 39 3.17 1.94 -4.47
N GLN A 40 3.55 1.61 -5.70
CA GLN A 40 3.67 2.57 -6.79
C GLN A 40 2.31 3.17 -7.15
N ALA A 41 1.28 2.34 -7.33
CA ALA A 41 -0.07 2.79 -7.66
C ALA A 41 -0.63 3.75 -6.59
N ILE A 42 -0.41 3.46 -5.30
CA ILE A 42 -0.80 4.35 -4.20
C ILE A 42 -0.01 5.67 -4.27
N ALA A 43 1.31 5.61 -4.45
CA ALA A 43 2.14 6.81 -4.51
C ALA A 43 1.76 7.73 -5.69
N GLU A 44 1.50 7.15 -6.86
CA GLU A 44 1.03 7.90 -8.03
C GLU A 44 -0.35 8.52 -7.81
N LYS A 45 -1.28 7.78 -7.19
CA LYS A 45 -2.61 8.29 -6.87
C LYS A 45 -2.54 9.46 -5.89
N LEU A 46 -1.77 9.33 -4.81
CA LEU A 46 -1.56 10.39 -3.83
C LEU A 46 -0.93 11.64 -4.48
N LYS A 47 0.06 11.46 -5.35
CA LYS A 47 0.66 12.56 -6.11
C LYS A 47 -0.37 13.27 -7.03
N ARG A 48 -1.23 12.52 -7.72
CA ARG A 48 -2.30 13.07 -8.58
C ARG A 48 -3.34 13.85 -7.77
N ASP A 49 -3.64 13.37 -6.58
CA ASP A 49 -4.60 13.99 -5.66
C ASP A 49 -3.99 15.17 -4.88
N GLY A 50 -2.73 15.54 -5.16
CA GLY A 50 -2.05 16.67 -4.52
C GLY A 50 -1.53 16.38 -3.12
N TYR A 51 -1.61 15.13 -2.64
CA TYR A 51 -1.01 14.72 -1.39
C TYR A 51 0.49 14.54 -1.56
N SER A 52 1.26 15.41 -0.90
CA SER A 52 2.72 15.23 -0.81
C SER A 52 3.02 14.15 0.22
N LEU A 53 3.73 13.10 -0.18
CA LEU A 53 4.26 12.04 0.70
C LEU A 53 5.41 12.53 1.60
N THR A 54 5.44 13.82 1.94
CA THR A 54 6.31 14.36 2.99
C THR A 54 5.88 13.74 4.31
N SER A 55 6.60 12.69 4.69
CA SER A 55 6.54 12.04 5.98
C SER A 55 7.02 12.97 7.09
N THR A 56 6.22 13.97 7.43
CA THR A 56 6.22 14.54 8.78
C THR A 56 4.86 14.22 9.35
N SER A 57 4.74 13.02 9.91
CA SER A 57 3.67 12.75 10.86
C SER A 57 3.89 13.70 12.05
N PRO A 58 2.95 14.61 12.39
CA PRO A 58 3.10 15.48 13.55
C PRO A 58 3.19 14.70 14.88
N VAL A 59 2.93 13.39 14.87
CA VAL A 59 3.09 12.51 16.03
C VAL A 59 4.56 12.34 16.44
N ALA A 60 5.50 12.39 15.49
CA ALA A 60 6.93 12.23 15.82
C ALA A 60 7.51 13.43 16.56
N ALA A 61 6.91 14.63 16.40
CA ALA A 61 7.37 15.84 17.07
C ALA A 61 6.89 15.95 18.53
N GLN A 62 5.86 15.19 18.92
CA GLN A 62 5.29 15.27 20.28
C GLN A 62 5.94 14.28 21.26
N MET A 63 6.80 13.38 20.78
CA MET A 63 7.49 12.38 21.61
C MET A 63 8.96 12.73 21.89
N ALA A 64 9.39 13.93 21.46
CA ALA A 64 10.74 14.46 21.65
C ALA A 64 10.76 15.80 22.41
N ALA A 65 9.67 16.16 23.10
CA ALA A 65 9.57 17.35 23.94
C ALA A 65 9.42 16.94 25.42
#